data_AF-A0AAU9G909-F1
#
_entry.id   AF-A0AAU9G909-F1
#
_cell.length_a   1.000
_cell.length_b   1.000
_cell.length_c   1.000
_cell.angle_alpha   90.00
_cell.angle_beta   90.00
_cell.angle_gamma   90.00
#
_symmetry.space_group_name_H-M   'P 1'
#
loop_
_entity.id
_entity.type
_entity.pdbx_description
1 polymer ?
#
loop_
_entity_poly.entity_id
_entity_poly.type
_entity_poly.pdbx_seq_one_letter_code
_entity_poly.pdbx_strand_id
1 'polypeptide(L)'
;MSPFMEKMLLLLGVLCCIQVSTALMCYDCNSEFDPRCGDPFEPYSIGEVNCSKQEPLEHLKDKYKPTLCRKTVQKIYGKTRIVRGCGYIHDERTDVECVRRSGTHDVAATYCSCTKDLCNGGNSLTAPWMILPLALAAGCALLLTSGHTITFQSS
;
A
#
# COMPACT_ATOMS: atom_id res chain seq x y z
N MET A 1 -18.44 22.44 -36.80
CA MET A 1 -18.51 21.48 -35.66
C MET A 1 -19.96 21.40 -35.20
N SER A 2 -20.54 20.21 -34.98
CA SER A 2 -21.91 20.14 -34.45
C SER A 2 -21.93 20.57 -32.97
N PRO A 3 -23.01 21.20 -32.48
CA PRO A 3 -23.12 21.59 -31.07
C PRO A 3 -23.03 20.39 -30.10
N PHE A 4 -23.22 19.18 -30.62
CA PHE A 4 -23.06 17.93 -29.88
C PHE A 4 -21.58 17.55 -29.66
N MET A 5 -20.74 17.77 -30.68
CA MET A 5 -19.29 17.51 -30.63
C MET A 5 -18.59 18.47 -29.67
N GLU A 6 -19.01 19.73 -29.62
CA GLU A 6 -18.46 20.74 -28.72
C GLU A 6 -18.75 20.43 -27.24
N LYS A 7 -20.00 20.01 -26.92
CA LYS A 7 -20.38 19.56 -25.58
C LYS A 7 -19.65 18.29 -25.15
N MET A 8 -19.42 17.35 -26.07
CA MET A 8 -18.63 16.14 -25.80
C MET A 8 -17.16 16.46 -25.52
N LEU A 9 -16.56 17.38 -26.27
CA LEU A 9 -15.18 17.80 -26.05
C LEU A 9 -14.99 18.53 -24.72
N LEU A 10 -15.96 19.37 -24.35
CA LEU A 10 -16.00 20.03 -23.03
C LEU A 10 -16.15 19.02 -21.89
N LEU A 11 -17.06 18.03 -22.02
CA LEU A 11 -17.25 17.01 -21.00
C LEU A 11 -15.99 16.15 -20.78
N LEU A 12 -15.34 15.73 -21.88
CA LEU A 12 -14.10 14.96 -21.83
C LEU A 12 -12.96 15.76 -21.22
N GLY A 13 -12.86 17.05 -21.56
CA GLY A 13 -11.89 17.98 -20.97
C GLY A 13 -12.08 18.12 -19.46
N VAL A 14 -13.33 18.28 -18.99
CA VAL A 14 -13.64 18.36 -17.54
C VAL A 14 -13.32 17.05 -16.83
N LEU A 15 -13.66 15.89 -17.41
CA LEU A 15 -13.38 14.59 -16.79
C LEU A 15 -11.87 14.35 -16.61
N CYS A 16 -11.05 14.77 -17.58
CA CYS A 16 -9.59 14.68 -17.49
C CYS A 16 -8.98 15.59 -16.41
N CYS A 17 -9.70 16.60 -15.94
CA CYS A 17 -9.25 17.49 -14.87
C CYS A 17 -9.57 16.97 -13.46
N ILE A 18 -10.36 15.90 -13.32
CA ILE A 18 -10.70 15.33 -12.02
C ILE A 18 -9.54 14.46 -11.54
N GLN A 19 -8.71 15.01 -10.67
CA GLN A 19 -7.73 14.22 -9.91
C GLN A 19 -8.43 13.57 -8.71
N VAL A 20 -8.56 12.24 -8.73
CA VAL A 20 -9.01 11.48 -7.55
C VAL A 20 -7.80 11.33 -6.63
N SER A 21 -7.81 11.99 -5.47
CA SER A 21 -6.87 11.67 -4.39
C SER A 21 -7.53 10.72 -3.41
N THR A 22 -6.88 9.58 -3.17
CA THR A 22 -7.25 8.70 -2.07
C THR A 22 -6.53 9.18 -0.81
N ALA A 23 -7.22 9.16 0.32
CA ALA A 23 -6.59 9.45 1.59
C ALA A 23 -5.89 8.19 2.11
N LEU A 24 -4.65 8.32 2.58
CA LEU A 24 -3.88 7.17 3.05
C LEU A 24 -4.46 6.63 4.37
N MET A 25 -4.85 5.36 4.36
CA MET A 25 -5.35 4.66 5.55
C MET A 25 -4.29 3.71 6.10
N CYS A 26 -4.10 3.69 7.42
CA CYS A 26 -3.15 2.77 8.09
C CYS A 26 -3.77 2.17 9.34
N TYR A 27 -3.32 0.98 9.75
CA TYR A 27 -3.62 0.49 11.10
C TYR A 27 -2.90 1.33 12.16
N ASP A 28 -3.58 1.66 13.23
CA ASP A 28 -3.05 2.38 14.39
C ASP A 28 -3.35 1.58 15.67
N CYS A 29 -2.33 0.87 16.17
CA CYS A 29 -2.51 -0.05 17.28
C CYS A 29 -1.20 -0.37 17.98
N ASN A 30 -1.34 -0.97 19.17
CA ASN A 30 -0.22 -1.34 20.02
C ASN A 30 -0.44 -2.71 20.67
N SER A 31 0.46 -3.66 20.44
CA SER A 31 0.30 -5.04 20.92
C SER A 31 0.39 -5.20 22.44
N GLU A 32 0.85 -4.17 23.15
CA GLU A 32 0.81 -4.14 24.63
C GLU A 32 -0.63 -4.03 25.15
N PHE A 33 -1.49 -3.29 24.43
CA PHE A 33 -2.86 -3.01 24.85
C PHE A 33 -3.88 -3.88 24.12
N ASP A 34 -3.56 -4.30 22.90
CA ASP A 34 -4.42 -5.17 22.10
C ASP A 34 -3.58 -6.28 21.44
N PRO A 35 -3.65 -7.54 21.92
CA PRO A 35 -2.83 -8.63 21.39
C PRO A 35 -3.11 -8.95 19.92
N ARG A 36 -4.26 -8.53 19.36
CA ARG A 36 -4.58 -8.66 17.93
C ARG A 36 -3.68 -7.80 17.05
N CYS A 37 -3.07 -6.76 17.61
CA CYS A 37 -1.99 -5.99 17.00
C CYS A 37 -0.64 -6.75 17.02
N GLY A 38 -0.60 -8.01 17.45
CA GLY A 38 0.60 -8.83 17.39
C GLY A 38 0.97 -9.32 15.99
N ASP A 39 1.82 -10.35 15.98
CA ASP A 39 2.08 -11.24 14.85
C ASP A 39 1.81 -12.67 15.35
N PRO A 40 0.85 -13.42 14.78
CA PRO A 40 0.04 -13.06 13.61
C PRO A 40 -0.87 -11.84 13.86
N PHE A 41 -1.08 -11.05 12.81
CA PHE A 41 -1.91 -9.86 12.87
C PHE A 41 -3.38 -10.20 12.63
N GLU A 42 -4.26 -9.72 13.50
CA GLU A 42 -5.71 -9.90 13.41
C GLU A 42 -6.39 -8.55 13.13
N PRO A 43 -6.71 -8.23 11.86
CA PRO A 43 -7.19 -6.89 11.48
C PRO A 43 -8.62 -6.59 11.95
N TYR A 44 -9.41 -7.61 12.30
CA TYR A 44 -10.82 -7.41 12.62
C TYR A 44 -11.00 -6.51 13.84
N SER A 45 -11.67 -5.37 13.65
CA SER A 45 -11.95 -4.37 14.69
C SER A 45 -10.69 -3.74 15.31
N ILE A 46 -9.54 -3.79 14.65
CA ILE A 46 -8.36 -3.00 15.01
C ILE A 46 -8.55 -1.55 14.50
N GLY A 47 -7.97 -0.59 15.22
CA GLY A 47 -8.01 0.82 14.85
C GLY A 47 -7.39 1.07 13.47
N GLU A 48 -8.12 1.81 12.64
CA GLU A 48 -7.66 2.34 11.36
C GLU A 48 -7.73 3.86 11.40
N VAL A 49 -6.72 4.53 10.84
CA VAL A 49 -6.62 5.99 10.84
C VAL A 49 -6.37 6.52 9.44
N ASN A 50 -6.93 7.69 9.16
CA ASN A 50 -6.66 8.45 7.97
C ASN A 50 -5.45 9.36 8.20
N CYS A 51 -4.28 8.94 7.71
CA CYS A 51 -3.04 9.69 7.88
C CYS A 51 -3.15 11.10 7.26
N SER A 52 -3.84 11.25 6.13
CA SER A 52 -3.96 12.55 5.45
C SER A 52 -4.72 13.61 6.26
N LYS A 53 -5.53 13.19 7.25
CA LYS A 53 -6.27 14.07 8.16
C LYS A 53 -5.63 14.23 9.53
N GLN A 54 -4.55 13.51 9.80
CA GLN A 54 -3.91 13.52 11.11
C GLN A 54 -3.08 14.80 11.26
N GLU A 55 -3.27 15.50 12.38
CA GLU A 55 -2.40 16.64 12.69
C GLU A 55 -0.96 16.14 12.85
N PRO A 56 0.02 16.77 12.19
CA PRO A 56 1.41 16.42 12.41
C PRO A 56 1.81 16.66 13.87
N LEU A 57 2.74 15.84 14.38
CA LEU A 57 3.31 16.01 15.71
C LEU A 57 3.94 17.39 15.82
N GLU A 58 3.83 18.05 16.97
CA GLU A 58 4.28 19.45 17.16
C GLU A 58 5.70 19.72 16.67
N HIS A 59 6.62 18.79 16.95
CA HIS A 59 8.02 18.88 16.53
C HIS A 59 8.27 18.61 15.03
N LEU A 60 7.23 18.23 14.27
CA LEU A 60 7.26 17.95 12.84
C LEU A 60 6.34 18.85 12.00
N LYS A 61 5.46 19.64 12.63
CA LYS A 61 4.39 20.43 11.99
C LYS A 61 4.86 21.25 10.79
N ASP A 62 6.06 21.82 10.88
CA ASP A 62 6.56 22.74 9.85
C ASP A 62 7.25 22.04 8.67
N LYS A 63 7.59 20.74 8.81
CA LYS A 63 8.49 20.07 7.85
C LYS A 63 7.98 18.77 7.29
N TYR A 64 7.21 17.99 8.06
CA TYR A 64 6.81 16.65 7.64
C TYR A 64 5.32 16.40 7.86
N LYS A 65 4.69 15.81 6.85
CA LYS A 65 3.30 15.33 6.91
C LYS A 65 3.29 13.80 6.99
N PRO A 66 2.29 13.22 7.69
CA PRO A 66 2.09 11.78 7.70
C PRO A 66 1.70 11.29 6.30
N THR A 67 2.59 10.56 5.64
CA THR A 67 2.48 10.21 4.20
C THR A 67 2.80 8.75 3.91
N LEU A 68 2.98 7.93 4.95
CA LEU A 68 3.21 6.49 4.83
C LEU A 68 2.67 5.77 6.07
N CYS A 69 2.46 4.45 5.98
CA CYS A 69 2.21 3.59 7.13
C CYS A 69 3.52 3.04 7.68
N ARG A 70 3.57 2.84 9.00
CA ARG A 70 4.68 2.20 9.70
C ARG A 70 4.22 0.98 10.50
N LYS A 71 5.10 -0.02 10.56
CA LYS A 71 5.08 -1.12 11.51
C LYS A 71 6.43 -1.16 12.21
N THR A 72 6.41 -1.14 13.55
CA THR A 72 7.62 -1.23 14.38
C THR A 72 7.52 -2.45 15.27
N VAL A 73 8.49 -3.36 15.18
CA VAL A 73 8.62 -4.52 16.04
C VAL A 73 9.78 -4.27 16.99
N GLN A 74 9.50 -4.10 18.28
CA GLN A 74 10.49 -3.87 19.32
C GLN A 74 10.66 -5.14 20.14
N LYS A 75 11.89 -5.61 20.28
CA LYS A 75 12.27 -6.71 21.18
C LYS A 75 13.17 -6.15 22.28
N ILE A 76 12.74 -6.28 23.53
CA ILE A 76 13.45 -5.77 24.71
C ILE A 76 13.40 -6.86 25.78
N TYR A 77 14.54 -7.44 26.13
CA TYR A 77 14.67 -8.46 27.19
C TYR A 77 13.64 -9.60 27.05
N GLY A 78 13.61 -10.24 25.88
CA GLY A 78 12.70 -11.34 25.56
C GLY A 78 11.25 -10.93 25.29
N LYS A 79 10.84 -9.69 25.58
CA LYS A 79 9.48 -9.19 25.30
C LYS A 79 9.41 -8.53 23.94
N THR A 80 8.39 -8.88 23.15
CA THR A 80 8.14 -8.30 21.83
C THR A 80 6.90 -7.41 21.89
N ARG A 81 7.03 -6.17 21.40
CA ARG A 81 5.96 -5.20 21.24
C ARG A 81 5.88 -4.76 19.79
N ILE A 82 4.68 -4.75 19.23
CA ILE A 82 4.41 -4.30 17.86
C ILE A 82 3.56 -3.04 17.93
N VAL A 83 3.99 -2.01 17.21
CA VAL A 83 3.27 -0.74 17.08
C VAL A 83 3.07 -0.45 15.61
N ARG A 84 1.82 -0.15 15.23
CA ARG A 84 1.43 0.26 13.89
C ARG A 84 0.88 1.69 13.96
N GLY A 85 1.13 2.48 12.92
CA GLY A 85 0.57 3.84 12.82
C GLY A 85 1.06 4.58 11.57
N CYS A 86 0.72 5.86 11.47
CA CYS A 86 1.23 6.73 10.40
C CYS A 86 2.71 7.09 10.62
N GLY A 87 3.43 7.27 9.53
CA GLY A 87 4.81 7.74 9.50
C GLY A 87 4.99 8.93 8.57
N TYR A 88 6.12 9.62 8.74
CA TYR A 88 6.32 10.99 8.24
C TYR A 88 7.47 11.13 7.24
N ILE A 89 8.45 10.21 7.29
CA ILE A 89 9.73 10.36 6.60
C ILE A 89 9.92 9.18 5.66
N HIS A 90 10.00 9.49 4.36
CA HIS A 90 10.39 8.54 3.33
C HIS A 90 11.90 8.32 3.34
N ASP A 91 12.30 7.09 3.10
CA ASP A 91 13.68 6.70 2.86
C ASP A 91 13.74 5.72 1.69
N GLU A 92 14.94 5.40 1.22
CA GLU A 92 15.19 4.48 0.10
C GLU A 92 14.63 3.06 0.32
N ARG A 93 14.21 2.74 1.55
CA ARG A 93 13.73 1.41 1.94
C ARG A 93 12.21 1.37 2.09
N THR A 94 11.56 2.51 2.02
CA THR A 94 10.11 2.62 2.02
C THR A 94 9.55 1.87 0.82
N ASP A 95 8.58 1.00 1.07
CA ASP A 95 8.04 0.05 0.09
C ASP A 95 9.01 -1.04 -0.42
N VAL A 96 10.22 -1.14 0.13
CA VAL A 96 11.25 -2.09 -0.33
C VAL A 96 11.59 -3.12 0.74
N GLU A 97 12.10 -2.68 1.89
CA GLU A 97 12.60 -3.58 2.92
C GLU A 97 12.38 -3.03 4.34
N CYS A 98 12.36 -3.94 5.31
CA CYS A 98 12.33 -3.58 6.72
C CYS A 98 13.76 -3.45 7.27
N VAL A 99 14.01 -2.40 8.05
CA VAL A 99 15.33 -2.15 8.66
C VAL A 99 15.35 -2.65 10.09
N ARG A 100 16.28 -3.55 10.41
CA ARG A 100 16.56 -3.96 11.78
C ARG A 100 17.72 -3.18 12.36
N ARG A 101 17.53 -2.63 13.57
CA ARG A 101 18.53 -1.94 14.38
C ARG A 101 18.67 -2.67 15.71
N SER A 102 19.85 -3.18 15.99
CA SER A 102 20.19 -3.78 17.28
C SER A 102 20.83 -2.74 18.18
N GLY A 103 20.41 -2.69 19.44
CA GLY A 103 21.01 -1.86 20.49
C GLY A 103 21.97 -2.69 21.36
N THR A 104 21.91 -2.47 22.67
CA THR A 104 22.61 -3.29 23.68
C THR A 104 22.04 -4.70 23.78
N HIS A 105 22.63 -5.54 24.64
CA HIS A 105 22.24 -6.93 24.85
C HIS A 105 20.71 -7.11 24.96
N ASP A 106 20.16 -7.92 24.04
CA ASP A 106 18.74 -8.26 23.89
C ASP A 106 17.76 -7.08 23.70
N VAL A 107 18.23 -6.00 23.06
CA VAL A 107 17.40 -4.89 22.59
C VAL A 107 17.54 -4.75 21.08
N ALA A 108 16.44 -4.86 20.34
CA ALA A 108 16.45 -4.63 18.90
C ALA A 108 15.09 -4.15 18.40
N ALA A 109 15.08 -3.31 17.38
CA ALA A 109 13.88 -2.81 16.74
C ALA A 109 13.93 -3.04 15.23
N THR A 110 12.83 -3.49 14.65
CA THR A 110 12.65 -3.61 13.19
C THR A 110 11.60 -2.61 12.74
N TYR A 111 11.92 -1.79 11.74
CA TYR A 111 11.07 -0.75 11.19
C TYR A 111 10.71 -1.08 9.74
N CYS A 112 9.43 -1.11 9.43
CA CYS A 112 8.92 -1.25 8.07
C CYS A 112 8.09 -0.01 7.73
N SER A 113 8.26 0.53 6.53
CA SER A 113 7.51 1.67 6.00
C SER A 113 6.90 1.31 4.65
N CYS A 114 5.65 1.70 4.39
CA CYS A 114 4.98 1.44 3.13
C CYS A 114 3.91 2.51 2.82
N THR A 115 3.55 2.70 1.56
CA THR A 115 2.70 3.84 1.12
C THR A 115 1.30 3.46 0.65
N LYS A 116 0.95 2.17 0.68
CA LYS A 116 -0.38 1.68 0.29
C LYS A 116 -1.34 1.65 1.48
N ASP A 117 -2.64 1.72 1.21
CA ASP A 117 -3.66 1.61 2.25
C ASP A 117 -3.53 0.28 3.01
N LEU A 118 -3.56 0.38 4.34
CA LEU A 118 -3.53 -0.72 5.30
C LEU A 118 -2.33 -1.68 5.11
N CYS A 119 -1.26 -1.21 4.46
CA CYS A 119 -0.10 -2.04 4.13
C CYS A 119 0.72 -2.49 5.35
N ASN A 120 0.59 -1.78 6.47
CA ASN A 120 1.30 -2.09 7.71
C ASN A 120 0.71 -3.28 8.50
N GLY A 121 -0.29 -3.98 7.95
CA GLY A 121 -0.81 -5.23 8.54
C GLY A 121 0.15 -6.42 8.41
N GLY A 122 0.83 -6.55 7.26
CA GLY A 122 1.64 -7.72 6.91
C GLY A 122 3.11 -7.68 7.39
N ASN A 123 3.84 -8.77 7.13
CA ASN A 123 5.26 -8.93 7.51
C ASN A 123 6.26 -8.66 6.37
N SER A 124 5.85 -8.54 5.11
CA SER A 124 6.75 -8.24 3.98
C SER A 124 5.94 -7.87 2.73
N LEU A 125 6.46 -6.90 1.97
CA LEU A 125 5.89 -6.41 0.71
C LEU A 125 6.24 -7.34 -0.46
N THR A 126 5.90 -8.62 -0.38
CA THR A 126 5.84 -9.44 -1.59
C THR A 126 4.49 -9.18 -2.25
N ALA A 127 4.43 -8.22 -3.17
CA ALA A 127 3.24 -7.98 -3.98
C ALA A 127 3.13 -9.11 -5.04
N PRO A 128 2.15 -10.05 -4.95
CA PRO A 128 1.95 -11.07 -5.98
C PRO A 128 1.28 -10.48 -7.25
N TRP A 129 0.93 -9.19 -7.21
CA TRP A 129 0.08 -8.54 -8.22
C TRP A 129 0.77 -8.31 -9.56
N MET A 130 2.09 -8.54 -9.66
CA MET A 130 2.84 -8.46 -10.92
C MET A 130 2.67 -9.71 -11.80
N ILE A 131 2.13 -10.82 -11.27
CA ILE A 131 2.01 -12.08 -12.03
C ILE A 131 0.73 -12.11 -12.90
N LEU A 132 -0.31 -11.37 -12.50
CA LEU A 132 -1.62 -11.39 -13.17
C LEU A 132 -1.64 -10.74 -14.57
N PRO A 133 -1.01 -9.57 -14.80
CA PRO A 133 -1.05 -8.91 -16.12
C PRO A 133 -0.28 -9.69 -17.20
N LEU A 134 0.83 -10.34 -16.82
CA LEU A 134 1.64 -11.14 -17.75
C LEU A 134 0.89 -12.39 -18.24
N ALA A 135 0.14 -13.04 -17.34
CA ALA A 135 -0.65 -14.23 -17.68
C ALA A 135 -1.81 -13.91 -18.64
N LEU A 136 -2.47 -12.76 -18.43
CA LEU A 136 -3.54 -12.27 -19.32
C LEU A 136 -3.02 -11.89 -20.70
N ALA A 137 -1.86 -11.21 -20.78
CA ALA A 137 -1.24 -10.86 -22.05
C ALA A 137 -0.81 -12.10 -22.87
N ALA A 138 -0.25 -13.11 -22.20
CA ALA A 138 0.13 -14.38 -22.84
C ALA A 138 -1.09 -15.18 -23.30
N GLY A 139 -2.17 -15.22 -22.50
CA GLY A 139 -3.43 -15.88 -22.87
C GLY A 139 -4.09 -15.24 -24.09
N CYS A 140 -4.15 -13.91 -24.15
CA CYS A 140 -4.69 -13.19 -25.31
C CYS A 140 -3.86 -13.43 -26.58
N ALA A 141 -2.53 -13.51 -26.48
CA ALA A 141 -1.66 -13.79 -27.64
C ALA A 141 -1.89 -15.19 -28.21
N LEU A 142 -2.09 -16.21 -27.36
CA LEU A 142 -2.37 -17.60 -27.76
C LEU A 142 -3.74 -17.76 -28.43
N LEU A 143 -4.75 -17.00 -27.99
CA LEU A 143 -6.09 -16.99 -28.59
C LEU A 143 -6.09 -16.32 -29.97
N LEU A 144 -5.25 -15.29 -30.17
CA LEU A 144 -5.12 -14.60 -31.45
C LEU A 144 -4.37 -15.42 -32.51
N THR A 145 -3.39 -16.25 -32.11
CA THR A 145 -2.65 -17.12 -33.04
C THR A 145 -3.44 -18.39 -33.42
N SER A 146 -4.25 -18.93 -32.51
CA SER A 146 -5.13 -20.08 -32.78
C SER A 146 -6.33 -19.75 -33.66
N GLY A 147 -6.78 -18.48 -33.69
CA GLY A 147 -7.85 -18.01 -34.58
C GLY A 147 -7.49 -17.98 -36.07
N HIS A 148 -6.20 -18.08 -36.45
CA HIS A 148 -5.75 -18.04 -37.84
C HIS A 148 -5.64 -19.42 -38.52
N THR A 149 -5.88 -20.54 -37.83
CA THR A 149 -5.70 -21.89 -38.38
C THR A 149 -7.00 -22.61 -38.76
N ILE A 150 -8.16 -21.96 -38.72
CA ILE A 150 -9.42 -22.57 -39.18
C ILE A 150 -9.61 -22.24 -40.67
N THR A 151 -8.84 -22.89 -41.55
CA THR A 151 -9.23 -23.04 -42.94
C THR A 151 -10.38 -24.05 -43.01
N PHE A 152 -11.55 -23.54 -43.36
CA PHE A 152 -12.75 -24.28 -43.75
C PHE A 152 -12.41 -25.51 -44.61
N GLN A 153 -12.72 -26.70 -44.12
CA GLN A 153 -12.86 -27.88 -44.95
C GLN A 153 -14.37 -28.10 -45.14
N SER A 154 -14.89 -27.74 -46.31
CA SER A 154 -16.24 -28.06 -46.73
C SER A 154 -16.22 -28.56 -48.16
N SER A 155 -16.48 -29.86 -48.27
CA SER A 155 -16.97 -30.67 -49.41
C SER A 155 -16.23 -30.66 -50.75
#